data_AF-A0A2R4T0W0-F1
#
_entry.id   AF-A0A2R4T0W0-F1
#
_cell.length_a   1.000
_cell.length_b   1.000
_cell.length_c   1.000
_cell.angle_alpha   90.00
_cell.angle_beta   90.00
_cell.angle_gamma   90.00
#
_symmetry.space_group_name_H-M   'P 1'
#
loop_
_entity.id
_entity.type
_entity.pdbx_description
1 polymer ?
#
loop_
_entity_poly.entity_id
_entity_poly.type
_entity_poly.pdbx_seq_one_letter_code
_entity_poly.pdbx_strand_id
1 'polypeptide(L)'
;MLDLALQIDARAASMQAKPPSWDTPSLDDLLSTHPAQAWADLTFAPLEQDRRDLRRTLQVWLGHNTNADSAAAELEVHPQTIRGRLRSAERLLQRSLLAGAAGTHDLVIALFITGGIPTSPGRLQPLSPALLQRPQGTGPGDCADVPC
;
A
#
# COMPACT_ATOMS: atom_id res chain seq x y z
N MET A 1 -2.06 21.12 7.79
CA MET A 1 -1.48 19.95 7.11
C MET A 1 -0.22 19.44 7.82
N LEU A 2 0.68 20.31 8.30
CA LEU A 2 1.92 19.90 9.01
C LEU A 2 1.67 19.23 10.38
N ASP A 3 0.63 19.65 11.10
CA ASP A 3 0.25 19.10 12.41
C ASP A 3 -0.10 17.61 12.36
N LEU A 4 -0.78 17.17 11.29
CA LEU A 4 -1.14 15.77 11.07
C LEU A 4 0.10 14.91 10.82
N ALA A 5 1.07 15.41 10.06
CA ALA A 5 2.32 14.70 9.81
C ALA A 5 3.13 14.51 11.10
N LEU A 6 3.22 15.55 11.94
CA LEU A 6 3.87 15.49 13.26
C LEU A 6 3.14 14.55 14.23
N GLN A 7 1.80 14.52 14.20
CA GLN A 7 1.01 13.57 14.99
C GLN A 7 1.22 12.13 14.54
N ILE A 8 1.38 11.86 13.24
CA ILE A 8 1.67 10.52 12.72
C ILE A 8 3.07 10.08 13.15
N ASP A 9 4.09 10.94 13.01
CA ASP A 9 5.47 10.63 13.42
C ASP A 9 5.59 10.40 14.93
N ALA A 10 4.96 11.27 15.75
CA ALA A 10 4.95 11.10 17.20
C ALA A 10 4.23 9.82 17.64
N ARG A 11 3.19 9.41 16.91
CA ARG A 11 2.46 8.16 17.16
C ARG A 11 3.26 6.93 16.74
N ALA A 12 4.00 6.99 15.63
CA ALA A 12 4.93 5.93 15.22
C ALA A 12 6.09 5.78 16.22
N ALA A 13 6.68 6.89 16.67
CA ALA A 13 7.74 6.90 17.68
C ALA A 13 7.27 6.36 19.05
N SER A 14 6.01 6.61 19.43
CA SER A 14 5.43 6.05 20.66
C SER A 14 4.98 4.59 20.53
N MET A 15 4.69 4.11 19.31
CA MET A 15 4.51 2.67 19.02
C MET A 15 5.83 1.89 19.03
N GLN A 16 6.98 2.57 19.02
CA GLN A 16 8.30 1.97 19.22
C GLN A 16 8.53 1.59 20.71
N ALA A 17 7.58 0.87 21.29
CA ALA A 17 7.78 0.21 22.58
C ALA A 17 8.80 -0.92 22.38
N LYS A 18 9.81 -0.98 23.26
CA LYS A 18 10.73 -2.11 23.35
C LYS A 18 9.90 -3.39 23.58
N PRO A 19 9.93 -4.38 22.67
CA PRO A 19 9.06 -5.53 22.80
C PRO A 19 9.39 -6.32 24.08
N PRO A 20 8.39 -6.84 24.80
CA PRO A 20 8.63 -7.87 25.81
C PRO A 20 9.29 -9.09 25.15
N SER A 21 10.27 -9.71 25.83
CA SER A 21 11.15 -10.75 25.27
C SER A 21 10.51 -12.14 25.17
N TRP A 22 9.23 -12.22 24.82
CA TRP A 22 8.68 -13.46 24.27
C TRP A 22 9.09 -13.51 22.79
N ASP A 23 9.44 -14.69 22.29
CA ASP A 23 9.69 -14.93 20.86
C ASP A 23 8.42 -14.56 20.08
N THR A 24 8.32 -13.28 19.74
CA THR A 24 7.15 -12.72 19.07
C THR A 24 7.36 -13.04 17.61
N PRO A 25 6.52 -13.90 17.01
CA PRO A 25 6.67 -14.25 15.61
C PRO A 25 6.60 -12.98 14.76
N SER A 26 7.46 -12.90 13.75
CA SER A 26 7.39 -11.80 12.78
C SER A 26 6.06 -11.87 12.02
N LEU A 27 5.68 -10.78 11.36
CA LEU A 27 4.50 -10.79 10.49
C LEU A 27 4.66 -11.84 9.38
N ASP A 28 5.85 -11.96 8.80
CA ASP A 28 6.16 -12.97 7.80
C ASP A 28 5.98 -14.40 8.36
N ASP A 29 6.39 -14.66 9.60
CA ASP A 29 6.17 -15.96 10.26
C ASP A 29 4.69 -16.26 10.43
N LEU A 30 3.88 -15.26 10.82
CA LEU A 30 2.43 -15.39 10.98
C LEU A 30 1.72 -15.64 9.64
N LEU A 31 2.11 -14.92 8.59
CA LEU A 31 1.53 -15.04 7.25
C LEU A 31 1.96 -16.31 6.51
N SER A 32 3.09 -16.90 6.89
CA SER A 32 3.59 -18.17 6.34
C SER A 32 2.94 -19.41 6.97
N THR A 33 2.05 -19.24 7.95
CA THR A 33 1.40 -20.37 8.62
C THR A 33 0.34 -21.04 7.74
N HIS A 34 0.16 -22.36 7.91
CA HIS A 34 -0.88 -23.10 7.19
C HIS A 34 -2.31 -22.53 7.38
N PRO A 35 -2.73 -22.09 8.59
CA PRO A 35 -4.01 -21.41 8.76
C PRO A 35 -4.13 -20.11 7.95
N ALA A 36 -3.05 -19.34 7.82
CA ALA A 36 -3.03 -18.12 7.01
C ALA A 36 -3.20 -18.45 5.51
N GLN A 37 -2.52 -19.49 5.03
CA GLN A 37 -2.69 -19.99 3.66
C GLN A 37 -4.13 -20.44 3.39
N ALA A 38 -4.71 -21.25 4.29
CA ALA A 38 -6.07 -21.73 4.16
C ALA A 38 -7.10 -20.58 4.18
N TRP A 39 -6.87 -19.56 5.02
CA TRP A 39 -7.70 -18.36 5.03
C TRP A 39 -7.63 -17.58 3.71
N ALA A 40 -6.42 -17.43 3.14
CA ALA A 40 -6.23 -16.73 1.87
C ALA A 40 -6.92 -17.47 0.72
N ASP A 41 -6.80 -18.79 0.67
CA ASP A 41 -7.47 -19.63 -0.33
C ASP A 41 -8.99 -19.56 -0.19
N LEU A 42 -9.53 -19.66 1.04
CA LEU A 42 -10.96 -19.49 1.31
C LEU A 42 -11.46 -18.10 0.94
N THR A 43 -10.62 -17.07 1.07
CA THR A 43 -10.96 -15.70 0.68
C THR A 43 -11.16 -15.58 -0.83
N PHE A 44 -10.38 -16.28 -1.65
CA PHE A 44 -10.52 -16.24 -3.10
C PHE A 44 -11.43 -17.31 -3.70
N ALA A 45 -11.74 -18.38 -2.94
CA ALA A 45 -12.57 -19.49 -3.43
C ALA A 45 -13.90 -19.06 -4.11
N PRO A 46 -14.65 -18.03 -3.63
CA PRO A 46 -15.85 -17.58 -4.33
C PRO A 46 -15.60 -16.99 -5.72
N LEU A 47 -14.41 -16.47 -5.99
CA LEU A 47 -14.06 -15.89 -7.28
C LEU A 47 -13.84 -16.94 -8.37
N GLU A 48 -13.37 -18.12 -8.00
CA GLU A 48 -13.10 -19.23 -8.92
C GLU A 48 -14.37 -19.78 -9.59
N GLN A 49 -15.55 -19.40 -9.08
CA GLN A 49 -16.85 -19.77 -9.64
C GLN A 49 -17.26 -18.88 -10.83
N ASP A 50 -16.66 -17.69 -10.97
CA ASP A 50 -16.93 -16.80 -12.10
C ASP A 50 -16.12 -17.23 -13.32
N ARG A 51 -16.76 -17.21 -14.50
CA ARG A 51 -16.07 -17.55 -15.78
C ARG A 51 -14.98 -16.53 -16.14
N ARG A 52 -15.07 -15.32 -15.60
CA ARG A 52 -14.09 -14.25 -15.80
C ARG A 52 -13.01 -14.40 -14.74
N ASP A 53 -11.77 -14.18 -15.12
CA ASP A 53 -10.64 -14.19 -14.19
C ASP A 53 -10.67 -12.94 -13.27
N LEU A 54 -11.52 -13.01 -12.24
CA LEU A 54 -11.71 -11.94 -11.26
C LEU A 54 -10.48 -11.83 -10.36
N ARG A 55 -9.80 -12.95 -10.07
CA ARG A 55 -8.58 -12.97 -9.26
C ARG A 55 -7.47 -12.18 -9.94
N ARG A 56 -7.20 -12.42 -11.23
CA ARG A 56 -6.25 -11.62 -12.01
C ARG A 56 -6.66 -10.16 -12.11
N THR A 57 -7.96 -9.90 -12.27
CA THR A 57 -8.47 -8.52 -12.30
C THR A 57 -8.17 -7.78 -11.00
N LEU A 58 -8.36 -8.43 -9.84
CA LEU A 58 -8.02 -7.85 -8.54
C LEU A 58 -6.51 -7.66 -8.35
N GLN A 59 -5.69 -8.64 -8.75
CA GLN A 59 -4.23 -8.55 -8.69
C GLN A 59 -3.71 -7.32 -9.45
N VAL A 60 -4.12 -7.16 -10.71
CA VAL A 60 -3.69 -6.02 -11.54
C VAL A 60 -4.24 -4.71 -10.98
N TRP A 61 -5.51 -4.67 -10.58
CA TRP A 61 -6.11 -3.47 -10.01
C TRP A 61 -5.43 -3.02 -8.71
N LEU A 62 -5.09 -3.95 -7.82
CA LEU A 62 -4.33 -3.68 -6.60
C LEU A 62 -2.89 -3.26 -6.92
N GLY A 63 -2.25 -3.89 -7.92
CA GLY A 63 -0.92 -3.51 -8.41
C GLY A 63 -0.87 -2.07 -8.96
N HIS A 64 -1.97 -1.59 -9.55
CA HIS A 64 -2.13 -0.21 -10.00
C HIS A 64 -2.71 0.73 -8.93
N ASN A 65 -2.48 0.42 -7.64
CA ASN A 65 -2.93 1.23 -6.51
C ASN A 65 -4.43 1.57 -6.59
N THR A 66 -5.25 0.58 -6.92
CA THR A 66 -6.70 0.70 -7.09
C THR A 66 -7.16 1.62 -8.24
N ASN A 67 -6.30 1.92 -9.21
CA ASN A 67 -6.66 2.66 -10.42
C ASN A 67 -7.29 1.75 -11.49
N ALA A 68 -8.59 1.92 -11.72
CA ALA A 68 -9.33 1.12 -12.69
C ALA A 68 -8.93 1.40 -14.15
N ASP A 69 -8.53 2.62 -14.49
CA ASP A 69 -8.15 2.98 -15.87
C ASP A 69 -6.76 2.41 -16.20
N SER A 70 -5.81 2.48 -15.27
CA SER A 70 -4.48 1.85 -15.42
C SER A 70 -4.57 0.32 -15.49
N ALA A 71 -5.39 -0.29 -14.65
CA ALA A 71 -5.63 -1.73 -14.70
C ALA A 71 -6.33 -2.18 -16.00
N ALA A 72 -7.24 -1.35 -16.52
CA ALA A 72 -7.90 -1.57 -17.79
C ALA A 72 -6.92 -1.53 -18.97
N ALA A 73 -5.96 -0.60 -18.93
CA ALA A 73 -4.88 -0.51 -19.91
C ALA A 73 -3.99 -1.76 -19.89
N GLU A 74 -3.58 -2.25 -18.72
CA GLU A 74 -2.76 -3.48 -18.62
C GLU A 74 -3.53 -4.74 -19.04
N LEU A 75 -4.82 -4.83 -18.72
CA LEU A 75 -5.67 -5.97 -19.10
C LEU A 75 -6.26 -5.86 -20.51
N GLU A 76 -5.93 -4.80 -21.26
CA GLU A 76 -6.43 -4.52 -22.60
C GLU A 76 -7.96 -4.58 -22.73
N VAL A 77 -8.66 -4.05 -21.72
CA VAL A 77 -10.12 -3.98 -21.68
C VAL A 77 -10.60 -2.57 -21.42
N HIS A 78 -11.90 -2.33 -21.62
CA HIS A 78 -12.49 -1.03 -21.27
C HIS A 78 -12.57 -0.82 -19.74
N PRO A 79 -12.34 0.39 -19.19
CA PRO A 79 -12.42 0.66 -17.75
C PRO A 79 -13.77 0.30 -17.11
N GLN A 80 -14.87 0.45 -17.85
CA GLN A 80 -16.19 0.04 -17.39
C GLN A 80 -16.30 -1.48 -17.17
N THR A 81 -15.56 -2.28 -17.96
CA THR A 81 -15.48 -3.74 -17.78
C THR A 81 -14.78 -4.07 -16.47
N ILE A 82 -13.69 -3.37 -16.13
CA ILE A 82 -13.01 -3.51 -14.83
C ILE A 82 -13.97 -3.17 -13.69
N ARG A 83 -14.65 -2.01 -13.73
CA ARG A 83 -15.63 -1.64 -12.70
C ARG A 83 -16.76 -2.67 -12.55
N GLY A 84 -17.22 -3.27 -13.65
CA GLY A 84 -18.20 -4.36 -13.64
C GLY A 84 -17.67 -5.67 -13.03
N ARG A 85 -16.42 -6.01 -13.30
CA ARG A 85 -15.72 -7.17 -12.68
C ARG A 85 -15.51 -6.93 -11.19
N LEU A 86 -15.05 -5.74 -10.78
CA LEU A 86 -14.88 -5.37 -9.37
C LEU A 86 -16.20 -5.43 -8.60
N ARG A 87 -17.30 -4.90 -9.15
CA ARG A 87 -18.63 -5.01 -8.54
C ARG A 87 -19.11 -6.47 -8.44
N SER A 88 -18.70 -7.33 -9.37
CA SER A 88 -19.01 -8.77 -9.29
C SER A 88 -18.21 -9.44 -8.18
N ALA A 89 -16.91 -9.10 -8.07
CA ALA A 89 -16.05 -9.56 -6.98
C ALA A 89 -16.56 -9.10 -5.62
N GLU A 90 -16.97 -7.84 -5.46
CA GLU A 90 -17.58 -7.32 -4.21
C GLU A 90 -18.78 -8.17 -3.75
N ARG A 91 -19.67 -8.52 -4.70
CA ARG A 91 -20.84 -9.34 -4.38
C ARG A 91 -20.47 -10.76 -3.98
N LEU A 92 -19.51 -11.39 -4.68
CA LEU A 92 -19.07 -12.76 -4.39
C LEU A 92 -18.31 -12.84 -3.07
N LEU A 93 -17.48 -11.84 -2.79
CA LEU A 93 -16.67 -11.75 -1.58
C LEU A 93 -17.45 -11.20 -0.38
N GLN A 94 -18.63 -10.63 -0.61
CA GLN A 94 -19.43 -9.91 0.38
C GLN A 94 -18.62 -8.82 1.12
N ARG A 95 -17.72 -8.14 0.41
CA ARG A 95 -16.83 -7.09 0.93
C ARG A 95 -16.92 -5.83 0.08
N SER A 96 -16.75 -4.68 0.72
CA SER A 96 -16.69 -3.37 0.03
C SER A 96 -15.28 -3.14 -0.52
N LEU A 97 -15.14 -3.06 -1.84
CA LEU A 97 -13.87 -2.81 -2.54
C LEU A 97 -13.82 -1.40 -3.15
N LEU A 98 -14.95 -0.91 -3.63
CA LEU A 98 -15.09 0.39 -4.30
C LEU A 98 -15.45 1.52 -3.34
N ALA A 99 -16.02 1.19 -2.16
CA ALA A 99 -16.52 2.20 -1.23
C ALA A 99 -15.71 2.30 0.08
N GLY A 100 -14.67 1.49 0.29
CA GLY A 100 -13.87 1.57 1.51
C GLY A 100 -12.53 0.83 1.45
N ALA A 101 -11.53 1.37 2.15
CA ALA A 101 -10.18 0.81 2.17
C ALA A 101 -10.09 -0.55 2.89
N ALA A 102 -11.01 -0.86 3.80
CA ALA A 102 -10.96 -2.07 4.63
C ALA A 102 -11.02 -3.37 3.80
N GLY A 103 -11.92 -3.46 2.80
CA GLY A 103 -12.01 -4.66 1.97
C GLY A 103 -10.78 -4.86 1.08
N THR A 104 -10.12 -3.77 0.67
CA THR A 104 -8.87 -3.80 -0.11
C THR A 104 -7.70 -4.36 0.72
N HIS A 105 -7.63 -4.05 2.02
CA HIS A 105 -6.55 -4.54 2.90
C HIS A 105 -6.55 -6.07 3.02
N ASP A 106 -7.73 -6.67 3.28
CA ASP A 106 -7.86 -8.13 3.35
C ASP A 106 -7.36 -8.81 2.07
N LEU A 107 -7.67 -8.23 0.90
CA LEU A 107 -7.25 -8.76 -0.38
C LEU A 107 -5.75 -8.65 -0.61
N VAL A 108 -5.13 -7.54 -0.17
CA VAL A 108 -3.67 -7.38 -0.26
C VAL A 108 -2.98 -8.45 0.59
N ILE A 109 -3.46 -8.70 1.82
CA ILE A 109 -2.89 -9.73 2.70
C ILE A 109 -3.09 -11.12 2.09
N ALA A 110 -4.29 -11.44 1.61
CA ALA A 110 -4.56 -12.74 0.99
C ALA A 110 -3.74 -12.95 -0.30
N LEU A 111 -3.57 -11.91 -1.12
CA LEU A 111 -2.71 -11.97 -2.31
C LEU A 111 -1.24 -12.12 -1.94
N PHE A 112 -0.77 -11.45 -0.90
CA PHE A 112 0.60 -11.61 -0.41
C PHE A 112 0.87 -13.05 0.03
N ILE A 113 -0.01 -13.62 0.85
CA ILE A 113 0.09 -15.02 1.31
C ILE A 113 0.10 -15.99 0.12
N THR A 114 -0.73 -15.75 -0.89
CA THR A 114 -0.82 -16.62 -2.08
C THR A 114 0.23 -16.31 -3.16
N GLY A 115 1.18 -15.40 -2.92
CA GLY A 115 2.23 -15.02 -3.86
C GLY A 115 1.76 -14.23 -5.08
N GLY A 116 0.57 -13.65 -5.03
CA GLY A 116 -0.07 -12.90 -6.12
C GLY A 116 0.37 -11.44 -6.26
N ILE A 117 1.18 -10.92 -5.33
CA ILE A 117 1.84 -9.61 -5.43
C ILE A 117 3.36 -9.86 -5.37
N PRO A 118 4.16 -9.41 -6.36
CA PRO A 118 5.60 -9.51 -6.25
C PRO A 118 6.08 -8.67 -5.05
N THR A 119 6.83 -9.28 -4.15
CA THR A 119 7.34 -8.70 -2.89
C THR A 119 8.40 -7.61 -3.07
N SER A 120 8.41 -6.92 -4.22
CA SER A 120 9.18 -5.70 -4.38
C SER A 120 8.25 -4.51 -4.61
N PRO A 121 7.58 -4.00 -3.57
CA PRO A 121 7.38 -2.56 -3.52
C PRO A 121 8.80 -1.99 -3.48
N GLY A 122 9.23 -1.33 -4.56
CA GLY A 122 10.57 -0.76 -4.65
C GLY A 122 10.93 -0.14 -3.31
N ARG A 123 11.94 -0.71 -2.66
CA ARG A 123 12.47 -0.24 -1.38
C ARG A 123 12.51 1.27 -1.50
N LEU A 124 11.64 1.98 -0.78
CA LEU A 124 11.69 3.43 -0.72
C LEU A 124 13.08 3.73 -0.20
N GLN A 125 13.98 4.10 -1.10
CA GLN A 125 15.30 4.55 -0.73
C GLN A 125 15.02 5.75 0.19
N PRO A 126 15.52 5.75 1.43
CA PRO A 126 15.33 6.90 2.29
C PRO A 126 15.81 8.13 1.52
N LEU A 127 14.96 9.17 1.46
CA LEU A 127 15.31 10.43 0.83
C LEU A 127 16.65 10.87 1.42
N SER A 128 17.68 10.93 0.58
CA SER A 128 19.01 11.32 1.04
C SER A 128 18.91 12.70 1.70
N PRO A 129 19.47 12.87 2.92
CA PRO A 129 19.35 14.12 3.68
C PRO A 129 19.94 15.34 2.96
N ALA A 130 20.72 15.12 1.89
CA ALA A 130 21.25 16.17 1.02
C ALA A 130 20.16 17.02 0.35
N LEU A 131 18.97 16.48 0.07
CA LEU A 131 17.86 17.23 -0.54
C LEU A 131 17.11 18.14 0.45
N LEU A 132 17.34 18.00 1.76
CA LEU A 132 16.76 18.85 2.81
C LEU A 132 17.67 20.02 3.21
N GLN A 133 18.88 20.09 2.67
CA GLN A 133 19.75 21.25 2.89
C GLN A 133 19.26 22.39 2.00
N ARG A 134 18.51 23.32 2.62
CA ARG A 134 18.28 24.65 2.04
C ARG A 134 19.65 25.26 1.69
N PRO A 135 19.79 25.97 0.55
CA PRO A 135 20.98 26.78 0.33
C PRO A 135 21.10 27.73 1.51
N GLN A 136 22.24 27.67 2.20
CA GLN A 136 22.57 28.55 3.31
C GLN A 136 22.45 29.97 2.77
N GLY A 137 21.44 30.71 3.26
CA GLY A 137 21.31 32.12 2.93
C GLY A 137 22.57 32.83 3.39
N THR A 138 23.29 33.44 2.46
CA THR A 138 24.31 34.43 2.74
C THR A 138 23.61 35.63 3.42
N GLY A 139 23.51 35.57 4.75
CA GLY A 139 23.09 36.67 5.61
C GLY A 139 24.28 37.57 5.97
N PRO A 140 23.99 38.79 6.45
CA PRO A 140 24.68 40.01 6.06
C PRO A 140 25.90 40.34 6.93
N GLY A 141 26.95 40.83 6.28
CA GLY A 141 28.08 41.54 6.89
C GLY A 141 28.83 42.25 5.76
N ASP A 142 29.33 43.46 5.89
CA ASP A 142 29.36 44.43 6.99
C ASP A 142 29.66 45.79 6.31
N CYS A 143 29.44 46.86 7.06
CA CYS A 143 29.49 48.26 6.67
C CYS A 143 30.86 48.78 6.18
N ALA A 144 30.80 50.01 5.63
CA ALA A 144 31.84 51.02 5.48
C ALA A 144 32.59 51.07 4.13
N ASP A 145 32.30 52.10 3.31
CA ASP A 145 33.15 53.29 3.21
C ASP A 145 32.43 54.40 2.40
N VAL A 146 32.26 55.57 3.01
CA VAL A 146 31.87 56.85 2.37
C VAL A 146 33.10 57.75 2.48
N PRO A 147 33.63 58.27 1.37
CA PRO A 147 33.69 59.73 1.17
C PRO A 147 33.54 60.12 -0.33
N CYS A 148 33.15 61.31 -0.78
CA CYS A 148 32.81 62.64 -0.24
C CYS A 148 31.79 63.26 -1.20
#